data_AF-A0A816BKK1-F1
#
_entry.id   AF-A0A816BKK1-F1
#
_cell.length_a   1.000
_cell.length_b   1.000
_cell.length_c   1.000
_cell.angle_alpha   90.00
_cell.angle_beta   90.00
_cell.angle_gamma   90.00
#
_symmetry.space_group_name_H-M   'P 1'
#
loop_
_entity.id
_entity.type
_entity.pdbx_description
1 polymer ?
#
loop_
_entity_poly.entity_id
_entity_poly.type
_entity_poly.pdbx_seq_one_letter_code
_entity_poly.pdbx_strand_id
1 'polypeptide(L)'
;GKMTTKKELQQKLKSTGYDISPYASKDTLAIILRLHVQAIEKEVNVPQLNDIELRNGLKMHDIPVGPVTSFTRAIYQRKLLEVTTKQTTEGQDDDMEVDDHSSPVNTQNPPMRDGIRTRSGKCAFYDCD
;
A
#
# COMPACT_ATOMS: atom_id res chain seq x y z
N GLY A 1 6.47 30.71 -30.57
CA GLY A 1 7.42 29.80 -29.90
C GLY A 1 8.43 29.28 -30.91
N LYS A 2 9.63 28.86 -30.46
CA LYS A 2 10.64 28.28 -31.37
C LYS A 2 10.15 26.92 -31.88
N MET A 3 10.03 26.74 -33.19
CA MET A 3 9.68 25.44 -33.77
C MET A 3 10.88 24.50 -33.68
N THR A 4 10.78 23.44 -32.88
CA THR A 4 11.80 22.39 -32.80
C THR A 4 11.92 21.66 -34.14
N THR A 5 13.15 21.29 -34.52
CA THR A 5 13.44 20.62 -35.80
C THR A 5 13.47 19.09 -35.65
N LYS A 6 13.29 18.34 -36.74
CA LYS A 6 13.42 16.86 -36.70
C LYS A 6 14.80 16.42 -36.17
N LYS A 7 15.87 17.12 -36.57
CA LYS A 7 17.24 16.84 -36.11
C LYS A 7 17.39 17.04 -34.60
N GLU A 8 16.81 18.11 -34.05
CA GLU A 8 16.85 18.40 -32.62
C GLU A 8 16.11 17.35 -31.78
N LEU A 9 14.94 16.89 -32.26
CA LEU A 9 14.19 15.81 -31.61
C LEU A 9 14.96 14.48 -31.66
N GLN A 10 15.56 14.13 -32.81
CA GLN A 10 16.42 12.94 -32.93
C GLN A 10 17.64 13.02 -32.01
N GLN A 11 18.27 14.19 -31.87
CA GLN A 11 19.42 14.37 -30.98
C GLN A 11 19.03 14.19 -29.51
N LYS A 12 17.91 14.79 -29.07
CA LYS A 12 17.39 14.64 -27.70
C LYS A 12 17.06 13.19 -27.35
N LEU A 13 16.42 12.46 -28.28
CA LEU A 13 16.11 11.03 -28.07
C LEU A 13 17.35 10.12 -28.12
N LYS A 14 18.38 10.48 -28.90
CA LYS A 14 19.66 9.76 -28.86
C LYS A 14 20.40 9.93 -27.54
N SER A 15 20.36 11.13 -26.94
CA SER A 15 20.94 11.34 -25.60
C SER A 15 20.21 10.57 -24.48
N THR A 16 18.96 10.16 -24.70
CA THR A 16 18.19 9.34 -23.76
C THR A 16 18.31 7.83 -24.02
N GLY A 17 19.24 7.40 -24.88
CA GLY A 17 19.53 5.99 -25.14
C GLY A 17 18.52 5.25 -26.03
N TYR A 18 17.52 5.94 -26.60
CA TYR A 18 16.62 5.32 -27.57
C TYR A 18 17.30 5.24 -28.93
N ASP A 19 17.40 4.03 -29.49
CA ASP A 19 17.73 3.86 -30.90
C ASP A 19 16.48 4.10 -31.74
N ILE A 20 16.45 5.21 -32.47
CA ILE A 20 15.28 5.65 -33.23
C ILE A 20 15.54 5.53 -34.72
N SER A 21 14.61 4.87 -35.42
CA SER A 21 14.64 4.76 -36.89
C SER A 21 14.87 6.12 -37.54
N PRO A 22 15.84 6.27 -38.47
CA PRO A 22 16.12 7.53 -39.15
C PRO A 22 14.91 8.02 -39.97
N TYR A 23 14.04 7.08 -40.38
CA TYR A 23 12.81 7.33 -41.13
C TYR A 23 11.64 7.81 -40.26
N ALA A 24 11.75 7.82 -38.93
CA ALA A 24 10.69 8.29 -38.03
C ALA A 24 10.20 9.71 -38.40
N SER A 25 8.88 9.92 -38.36
CA SER A 25 8.28 11.24 -38.63
C SER A 25 8.60 12.23 -37.50
N LYS A 26 8.43 13.53 -37.76
CA LYS A 26 8.59 14.56 -36.73
C LYS A 26 7.63 14.32 -35.54
N ASP A 27 6.41 13.91 -35.84
CA ASP A 27 5.35 13.73 -34.85
C ASP A 27 5.58 12.47 -34.02
N THR A 28 6.05 11.38 -34.64
CA THR A 28 6.49 10.17 -33.92
C THR A 28 7.60 10.50 -32.91
N LEU A 29 8.59 11.30 -33.31
CA LEU A 29 9.66 11.73 -32.40
C LEU A 29 9.15 12.61 -31.26
N ALA A 30 8.18 13.49 -31.52
CA ALA A 30 7.56 14.32 -30.49
C ALA A 30 6.73 13.49 -29.49
N ILE A 31 6.02 12.46 -29.98
CA ILE A 31 5.27 11.51 -29.15
C ILE A 31 6.22 10.70 -28.25
N ILE A 32 7.28 10.09 -28.82
CA ILE A 32 8.25 9.30 -28.05
C ILE A 32 8.91 10.18 -26.97
N LEU A 33 9.31 11.41 -27.31
CA LEU A 33 9.92 12.33 -26.34
C LEU A 33 8.95 12.70 -25.21
N ARG A 34 7.65 12.91 -25.54
CA ARG A 34 6.62 13.22 -24.54
C ARG A 34 6.36 12.03 -23.60
N LEU A 35 6.26 10.82 -24.15
CA LEU A 35 6.10 9.59 -23.38
C LEU A 35 7.31 9.33 -22.47
N HIS A 36 8.52 9.61 -22.96
CA HIS A 36 9.74 9.45 -22.18
C HIS A 36 9.81 10.43 -20.99
N VAL A 37 9.44 11.70 -21.19
CA VAL A 37 9.33 12.66 -20.07
C VAL A 37 8.31 12.19 -19.03
N GLN A 38 7.14 11.72 -19.47
CA GLN A 38 6.12 11.14 -18.57
C GLN A 38 6.59 9.87 -17.84
N ALA A 39 7.53 9.12 -18.40
CA ALA A 39 8.14 7.96 -17.76
C ALA A 39 9.21 8.36 -16.73
N ILE A 40 10.07 9.34 -17.03
CA ILE A 40 11.10 9.85 -16.10
C ILE A 40 10.46 10.45 -14.85
N GLU A 41 9.38 11.22 -15.00
CA GLU A 41 8.69 11.88 -13.88
C GLU A 41 7.98 10.88 -12.92
N LYS A 42 8.03 9.57 -13.19
CA LYS A 42 7.47 8.53 -12.34
C LYS A 42 8.46 7.92 -11.33
N GLU A 43 9.68 8.45 -11.20
CA GLU A 43 10.52 8.20 -10.02
C GLU A 43 9.97 8.97 -8.81
N VAL A 44 8.90 8.44 -8.21
CA VAL A 44 8.29 8.98 -7.01
C VAL A 44 9.28 8.84 -5.85
N ASN A 45 9.92 9.94 -5.46
CA ASN A 45 10.81 9.97 -4.30
C ASN A 45 9.99 9.94 -2.99
N VAL A 46 9.47 8.76 -2.65
CA VAL A 46 8.54 8.49 -1.53
C VAL A 46 8.90 9.18 -0.20
N PRO A 47 10.17 9.23 0.27
CA PRO A 47 10.50 9.93 1.52
C PRO A 47 10.31 11.46 1.45
N GLN A 48 10.26 12.07 0.25
CA GLN A 48 10.05 13.52 0.08
C GLN A 48 8.57 13.92 -0.03
N LEU A 49 7.65 12.96 -0.20
CA LEU A 49 6.21 13.24 -0.34
C LEU A 49 5.63 13.88 0.92
N ASN A 50 4.81 14.90 0.73
CA ASN A 50 3.94 15.48 1.76
C ASN A 50 2.79 14.52 2.11
N ASP A 51 2.16 14.69 3.28
CA ASP A 51 1.15 13.76 3.79
C ASP A 51 -0.08 13.63 2.86
N ILE A 52 -0.43 14.72 2.17
CA ILE A 52 -1.48 14.76 1.14
C ILE A 52 -1.11 13.90 -0.08
N GLU A 53 0.14 14.02 -0.53
CA GLU A 53 0.67 13.32 -1.72
C GLU A 53 0.88 11.83 -1.42
N LEU A 54 1.38 11.52 -0.23
CA LEU A 54 1.51 10.15 0.28
C LEU A 54 0.14 9.45 0.34
N ARG A 55 -0.90 10.14 0.85
CA ARG A 55 -2.27 9.62 0.88
C ARG A 55 -2.86 9.44 -0.52
N ASN A 56 -2.60 10.37 -1.43
CA ASN A 56 -3.05 10.25 -2.82
C ASN A 56 -2.35 9.08 -3.53
N GLY A 57 -1.04 8.93 -3.37
CA GLY A 57 -0.26 7.81 -3.90
C GLY A 57 -0.79 6.46 -3.41
N LEU A 58 -0.98 6.29 -2.10
CA LEU A 58 -1.58 5.07 -1.55
C LEU A 58 -2.99 4.79 -2.09
N LYS A 59 -3.82 5.83 -2.24
CA LYS A 59 -5.17 5.70 -2.82
C LYS A 59 -5.13 5.32 -4.31
N MET A 60 -4.12 5.75 -5.07
CA MET A 60 -3.93 5.33 -6.47
C MET A 60 -3.50 3.86 -6.63
N HIS A 61 -3.12 3.21 -5.52
CA HIS A 61 -2.83 1.78 -5.44
C HIS A 61 -3.89 1.01 -4.64
N ASP A 62 -5.09 1.60 -4.44
CA ASP A 62 -6.22 1.06 -3.68
C ASP A 62 -5.90 0.63 -2.22
N ILE A 63 -4.81 1.16 -1.66
CA ILE A 63 -4.42 0.87 -0.27
C ILE A 63 -5.31 1.69 0.69
N PRO A 64 -5.98 1.08 1.68
CA PRO A 64 -6.79 1.80 2.65
C PRO A 64 -5.94 2.74 3.51
N VAL A 65 -6.23 4.04 3.45
CA VAL A 65 -5.47 5.08 4.17
C VAL A 65 -6.30 5.68 5.31
N GLY A 66 -5.81 5.49 6.53
CA GLY A 66 -6.31 6.11 7.76
C GLY A 66 -5.68 7.48 8.02
N PRO A 67 -5.73 7.99 9.27
CA PRO A 67 -5.08 9.24 9.63
C PRO A 67 -3.56 9.16 9.47
N VAL A 68 -2.98 10.14 8.76
CA VAL A 68 -1.53 10.27 8.61
C VAL A 68 -1.00 10.99 9.86
N THR A 69 -0.31 10.23 10.70
CA THR A 69 0.40 10.68 11.90
C THR A 69 1.88 10.41 11.69
N SER A 70 2.76 11.01 12.50
CA SER A 70 4.22 10.78 12.39
C SER A 70 4.62 9.29 12.46
N PHE A 71 3.87 8.48 13.19
CA PHE A 71 4.07 7.03 13.29
C PHE A 71 3.55 6.29 12.06
N THR A 72 2.32 6.57 11.61
CA THR A 72 1.73 5.90 10.43
C THR A 72 2.38 6.35 9.12
N ARG A 73 2.94 7.57 9.04
CA ARG A 73 3.64 8.09 7.86
C ARG A 73 4.80 7.19 7.43
N ALA A 74 5.62 6.71 8.36
CA ALA A 74 6.73 5.80 8.04
C ALA A 74 6.23 4.45 7.49
N ILE A 75 5.12 3.93 8.01
CA ILE A 75 4.48 2.70 7.53
C ILE A 75 3.91 2.92 6.11
N TYR A 76 3.25 4.06 5.89
CA TYR A 76 2.67 4.44 4.60
C TYR A 76 3.73 4.72 3.53
N GLN A 77 4.85 5.36 3.88
CA GLN A 77 5.99 5.52 2.98
C GLN A 77 6.59 4.17 2.60
N ARG A 78 6.78 3.26 3.57
CA ARG A 78 7.27 1.91 3.28
C ARG A 78 6.32 1.15 2.34
N LYS A 79 5.01 1.13 2.62
CA LYS A 79 4.00 0.48 1.76
C LYS A 79 3.97 1.06 0.34
N LEU A 80 4.01 2.38 0.20
CA LEU A 80 4.02 3.02 -1.12
C LEU A 80 5.29 2.66 -1.91
N LEU A 81 6.45 2.62 -1.24
CA LEU A 81 7.72 2.22 -1.85
C LEU A 81 7.73 0.72 -2.23
N GLU A 82 7.17 -0.15 -1.40
CA GLU A 82 7.00 -1.57 -1.71
C GLU A 82 6.11 -1.78 -2.95
N VAL A 83 4.96 -1.10 -3.06
CA VAL A 83 4.12 -1.25 -4.26
C VAL A 83 4.74 -0.62 -5.50
N THR A 84 5.41 0.53 -5.37
CA THR A 84 6.10 1.19 -6.49
C THR A 84 7.24 0.31 -7.05
N THR A 85 7.94 -0.43 -6.19
CA THR A 85 9.01 -1.35 -6.61
C THR A 85 8.48 -2.71 -7.11
N LYS A 86 7.47 -3.28 -6.45
CA LYS A 86 6.84 -4.56 -6.84
C LYS A 86 6.06 -4.48 -8.15
N GLN A 87 5.66 -3.31 -8.65
CA GLN A 87 5.04 -3.19 -9.99
C GLN A 87 5.92 -3.63 -11.18
N THR A 88 7.18 -4.03 -10.92
CA THR A 88 8.07 -4.66 -11.92
C THR A 88 7.92 -6.19 -11.99
N THR A 89 7.21 -6.81 -11.04
CA THR A 89 7.00 -8.26 -10.97
C THR A 89 5.53 -8.58 -10.72
N GLU A 90 4.98 -9.32 -11.68
CA GLU A 90 3.58 -9.70 -11.87
C GLU A 90 2.90 -10.29 -10.63
N GLY A 91 1.59 -10.01 -10.51
CA GLY A 91 0.54 -10.86 -9.91
C GLY A 91 0.82 -11.54 -8.57
N GLN A 92 0.18 -11.04 -7.51
CA GLN A 92 -0.15 -11.91 -6.38
C GLN A 92 -1.51 -11.55 -5.79
N ASP A 93 -2.51 -12.28 -6.27
CA ASP A 93 -3.85 -12.35 -5.69
C ASP A 93 -3.77 -13.20 -4.41
N ASP A 94 -3.39 -12.58 -3.28
CA ASP A 94 -3.48 -13.23 -1.98
C ASP A 94 -4.95 -13.25 -1.52
N ASP A 95 -5.73 -14.14 -2.14
CA ASP A 95 -7.05 -14.54 -1.68
C ASP A 95 -6.92 -15.08 -0.24
N MET A 96 -7.59 -14.43 0.71
CA MET A 96 -7.51 -14.83 2.11
C MET A 96 -8.35 -16.09 2.32
N GLU A 97 -7.74 -17.26 2.20
CA GLU A 97 -8.25 -18.46 2.86
C GLU A 97 -8.25 -18.24 4.37
N VAL A 98 -9.40 -17.80 4.88
CA VAL A 98 -9.76 -17.88 6.29
C VAL A 98 -9.92 -19.34 6.66
N ASP A 99 -8.82 -19.92 7.11
CA ASP A 99 -8.77 -21.25 7.69
C ASP A 99 -9.69 -21.31 8.93
N ASP A 100 -10.91 -21.84 8.75
CA ASP A 100 -11.84 -22.12 9.86
C ASP A 100 -11.33 -23.31 10.66
N HIS A 101 -10.26 -23.09 11.42
CA HIS A 101 -9.83 -24.00 12.46
C HIS A 101 -10.75 -23.83 13.69
N SER A 102 -12.00 -24.25 13.50
CA SER A 102 -12.95 -24.65 14.54
C SER A 102 -12.33 -25.70 15.47
N SER A 103 -11.50 -25.24 16.41
CA SER A 103 -10.86 -26.09 17.42
C SER A 103 -11.86 -26.41 18.53
N PRO A 104 -12.03 -27.69 18.91
CA PRO A 104 -13.16 -28.12 19.70
C PRO A 104 -13.12 -27.63 21.15
N VAL A 105 -14.31 -27.37 21.69
CA VAL A 105 -14.56 -27.24 23.14
C VAL A 105 -14.02 -28.46 23.87
N ASN A 106 -12.93 -28.27 24.60
CA ASN A 106 -12.41 -29.27 25.52
C ASN A 106 -13.13 -29.15 26.87
N THR A 107 -14.29 -29.79 26.98
CA THR A 107 -15.03 -29.92 28.26
C THR A 107 -14.29 -30.90 29.18
N GLN A 108 -13.17 -30.47 29.75
CA GLN A 108 -12.59 -31.15 30.91
C GLN A 108 -13.41 -30.80 32.15
N ASN A 109 -14.27 -31.75 32.53
CA ASN A 109 -15.04 -31.73 33.77
C ASN A 109 -14.13 -31.36 34.96
N PRO A 110 -14.49 -30.37 35.80
CA PRO A 110 -13.83 -30.20 37.09
C PRO A 110 -14.15 -31.43 37.95
N PRO A 111 -13.14 -32.09 38.56
CA PRO A 111 -13.41 -33.21 39.46
C PRO A 111 -14.14 -32.69 40.71
N MET A 112 -15.23 -33.36 41.08
CA MET A 112 -15.80 -33.22 42.42
C MET A 112 -14.71 -33.46 43.46
N ARG A 113 -14.56 -32.55 44.43
CA ARG A 113 -13.86 -32.83 45.66
C ARG A 113 -14.52 -32.17 46.85
N ASP A 114 -14.64 -32.95 47.91
CA ASP A 114 -15.58 -32.72 49.00
C ASP A 114 -15.24 -31.55 49.92
N GLY A 115 -16.29 -31.07 50.57
CA GLY A 115 -16.32 -29.78 51.26
C GLY A 115 -15.35 -29.59 52.42
N ILE A 116 -15.07 -28.31 52.66
CA ILE A 116 -14.73 -27.79 53.98
C ILE A 116 -15.85 -26.84 54.41
N ARG A 117 -16.16 -26.88 55.70
CA ARG A 117 -17.42 -26.46 56.31
C ARG A 117 -17.23 -25.15 57.10
N THR A 118 -18.27 -24.31 57.13
CA THR A 118 -18.38 -23.07 57.95
C THR A 118 -17.52 -21.88 57.45
N ARG A 119 -17.86 -20.60 57.70
CA ARG A 119 -18.63 -20.04 58.83
C ARG A 119 -19.28 -18.67 58.49
N SER A 120 -20.55 -18.51 58.88
CA SER A 120 -21.19 -17.28 59.40
C SER A 120 -20.91 -15.89 58.76
N GLY A 121 -21.92 -15.33 58.08
CA GLY A 121 -22.14 -13.88 57.85
C GLY A 121 -23.29 -13.69 56.82
N LYS A 122 -24.52 -13.23 57.13
CA LYS A 122 -24.93 -11.87 57.61
C LYS A 122 -24.14 -10.75 56.89
N CYS A 123 -24.70 -9.76 56.20
CA CYS A 123 -26.06 -9.32 55.85
C CYS A 123 -25.95 -8.44 54.57
N ALA A 124 -26.97 -8.13 53.77
CA ALA A 124 -28.33 -8.68 53.53
C ALA A 124 -28.88 -7.98 52.25
N PHE A 125 -30.05 -8.40 51.73
CA PHE A 125 -30.78 -7.68 50.65
C PHE A 125 -32.26 -7.55 51.04
N TYR A 126 -32.68 -6.31 51.29
CA TYR A 126 -34.07 -5.87 51.26
C TYR A 126 -34.14 -4.73 50.25
N ASP A 127 -34.85 -4.95 49.16
CA ASP A 127 -35.50 -3.91 48.35
C ASP A 127 -36.55 -4.62 47.48
N CYS A 128 -37.80 -4.54 47.90
CA CYS A 128 -38.99 -4.91 47.16
C CYS A 128 -40.09 -3.92 47.56
N ASP A 129 -40.59 -3.16 46.60
CA ASP A 129 -41.88 -2.47 46.65
C ASP A 129 -43.06 -3.47 46.72
#